data_AF-A0A2P6SAU9-F1
#
_entry.id   AF-A0A2P6SAU9-F1
#
_cell.length_a   1.000
_cell.length_b   1.000
_cell.length_c   1.000
_cell.angle_alpha   90.00
_cell.angle_beta   90.00
_cell.angle_gamma   90.00
#
_symmetry.space_group_name_H-M   'P 1'
#
loop_
_entity.id
_entity.type
_entity.pdbx_description
1 polymer ?
#
loop_
_entity_poly.entity_id
_entity_poly.type
_entity_poly.pdbx_seq_one_letter_code
_entity_poly.pdbx_strand_id
1 'polypeptide(L)'
;MIHDTTLCINESSVRSHFNIFRLWKSEEYGNFISSDEMASAILYLLSNFTSTAVHNDSVPYLTSSLYTSIWLVMSFSGQIQYRMWDSEKVWSLICADPRDRCSVYNACGNFGSCNSKNGLVCKCLPGFKPSSPDNWNHGDYSGGCTRKSTLCDNNAESDTFLSLKMMKVGNPDSQFNAKSEVECRVECLNNCVCQAYVYEEVENKKTGGSSNSTCWIWSQDVTNLQEDYDGGQNLQVRVAVSDIGMFLFL
;
A
#
# COMPACT_ATOMS: atom_id res chain seq x y z
N MET A 1 -0.08 -13.27 26.84
CA MET A 1 -0.09 -13.64 25.41
C MET A 1 -0.27 -12.35 24.64
N ILE A 2 0.79 -11.90 23.99
CA ILE A 2 0.83 -10.67 23.21
C ILE A 2 0.56 -11.12 21.79
N HIS A 3 -0.65 -10.89 21.30
CA HIS A 3 -1.00 -11.06 19.90
C HIS A 3 -1.41 -9.69 19.37
N ASP A 4 -0.90 -9.40 18.18
CA ASP A 4 -1.21 -8.29 17.27
C ASP A 4 -0.50 -6.97 17.49
N THR A 5 0.64 -6.86 16.79
CA THR A 5 1.26 -5.63 16.30
C THR A 5 0.35 -4.96 15.26
N THR A 6 -0.67 -4.25 15.73
CA THR A 6 -1.58 -3.43 14.90
C THR A 6 -0.82 -2.28 14.22
N LEU A 7 -1.18 -2.00 12.96
CA LEU A 7 -0.67 -0.88 12.16
C LEU A 7 -0.75 0.45 12.92
N CYS A 8 0.30 1.25 12.94
CA CYS A 8 0.40 2.35 13.93
C CYS A 8 -0.09 3.70 13.40
N ILE A 9 0.00 3.93 12.10
CA ILE A 9 -0.41 5.17 11.44
C ILE A 9 -0.89 4.77 10.04
N ASN A 10 -2.12 5.15 9.67
CA ASN A 10 -2.53 5.19 8.26
C ASN A 10 -2.05 6.51 7.66
N GLU A 11 -1.38 6.43 6.51
CA GLU A 11 -0.66 7.51 5.78
C GLU A 11 -1.53 8.76 5.54
N SER A 12 -1.76 9.53 6.60
CA SER A 12 -2.49 10.80 6.54
C SER A 12 -1.48 11.94 6.55
N SER A 13 -1.27 12.49 5.34
CA SER A 13 -0.66 13.79 5.02
C SER A 13 0.31 14.36 6.06
N VAL A 14 1.53 13.83 6.13
CA VAL A 14 2.64 14.49 6.83
C VAL A 14 3.56 15.16 5.81
N ARG A 15 3.45 16.48 5.69
CA ARG A 15 4.29 17.30 4.81
C ARG A 15 5.64 17.55 5.49
N SER A 16 6.64 16.70 5.27
CA SER A 16 8.02 17.01 5.66
C SER A 16 8.79 17.61 4.48
N HIS A 17 9.44 18.75 4.72
CA HIS A 17 10.14 19.55 3.72
C HIS A 17 11.68 19.41 3.84
N PHE A 18 12.19 18.24 4.25
CA PHE A 18 13.64 18.02 4.37
C PHE A 18 14.07 16.57 4.06
N ASN A 19 15.11 16.49 3.22
CA ASN A 19 15.97 15.37 2.82
C ASN A 19 15.55 14.42 1.67
N ILE A 20 16.60 13.97 0.97
CA ILE A 20 16.72 13.44 -0.41
C ILE A 20 15.99 12.09 -0.66
N PHE A 21 15.30 11.52 0.32
CA PHE A 21 14.50 10.30 0.19
C PHE A 21 13.04 10.60 0.57
N ARG A 22 12.08 10.28 -0.32
CA ARG A 22 10.65 10.44 -0.02
C ARG A 22 10.21 9.35 0.97
N LEU A 23 10.19 9.70 2.26
CA LEU A 23 9.67 8.84 3.33
C LEU A 23 8.14 8.78 3.33
N TRP A 24 7.50 9.84 2.84
CA TRP A 24 6.06 10.05 2.87
C TRP A 24 5.56 10.51 1.49
N LYS A 25 4.37 10.06 1.08
CA LYS A 25 3.60 10.64 -0.03
C LYS A 25 2.16 10.84 0.43
N SER A 26 1.55 11.97 0.08
CA SER A 26 0.12 12.15 0.34
C SER A 26 -0.66 11.19 -0.55
N GLU A 27 -1.52 10.40 0.06
CA GLU A 27 -2.55 9.63 -0.64
C GLU A 27 -3.69 10.60 -1.02
N GLU A 28 -4.09 10.64 -2.28
CA GLU A 28 -5.33 11.33 -2.69
C GLU A 28 -6.53 10.42 -2.45
N TYR A 29 -7.65 11.02 -2.07
CA TYR A 29 -8.91 10.41 -1.61
C TYR A 29 -9.41 9.28 -2.55
N GLY A 30 -8.96 8.05 -2.30
CA GLY A 30 -9.59 6.81 -2.69
C GLY A 30 -9.93 6.07 -1.40
N ASN A 31 -11.12 5.48 -1.31
CA ASN A 31 -11.62 4.82 -0.09
C ASN A 31 -10.82 3.53 0.24
N PHE A 32 -9.57 3.68 0.69
CA PHE A 32 -8.66 2.57 1.01
C PHE A 32 -8.26 2.51 2.48
N ILE A 33 -8.95 3.25 3.35
CA ILE A 33 -8.62 3.28 4.78
C ILE A 33 -9.68 2.47 5.55
N SER A 34 -9.30 1.25 5.96
CA SER A 34 -9.98 0.60 7.07
C SER A 34 -9.70 1.40 8.35
N SER A 35 -10.76 1.94 8.94
CA SER A 35 -10.72 2.69 10.20
C SER A 35 -10.27 1.84 11.39
N ASP A 36 -10.21 0.52 11.24
CA ASP A 36 -10.04 -0.42 12.35
C ASP A 36 -8.57 -0.59 12.80
N GLU A 37 -7.62 0.02 12.10
CA GLU A 37 -6.19 -0.17 12.36
C GLU A 37 -5.52 0.95 13.16
N MET A 38 -6.08 2.16 13.19
CA MET A 38 -5.44 3.29 13.87
C MET A 38 -5.89 3.38 15.33
N ALA A 39 -4.96 3.48 16.28
CA ALA A 39 -5.31 3.72 17.68
C ALA A 39 -6.16 5.01 17.78
N SER A 40 -7.30 4.95 18.46
CA SER A 40 -8.30 6.05 18.47
C SER A 40 -7.71 7.40 18.90
N ALA A 41 -6.67 7.40 19.74
CA ALA A 41 -5.94 8.60 20.15
C ALA A 41 -5.12 9.24 19.01
N ILE A 42 -4.55 8.41 18.12
CA ILE A 42 -3.80 8.87 16.94
C ILE A 42 -4.76 9.42 15.88
N LEU A 43 -5.88 8.72 15.66
CA LEU A 43 -6.99 9.19 14.84
C LEU A 43 -7.45 10.59 15.23
N TYR A 44 -7.65 10.82 16.53
CA TYR A 44 -8.08 12.12 17.04
C TYR A 44 -7.02 13.22 16.88
N LEU A 45 -5.74 12.91 17.10
CA LEU A 45 -4.64 13.88 16.90
C LEU A 45 -4.52 14.32 15.43
N LEU A 46 -4.80 13.41 14.50
CA LEU A 46 -4.69 13.66 13.05
C LEU A 46 -5.99 14.23 12.44
N SER A 47 -7.15 13.99 13.05
CA SER A 47 -8.47 14.42 12.53
C SER A 47 -8.76 15.92 12.70
N ASN A 48 -7.83 16.73 13.19
CA ASN A 48 -8.07 18.16 13.43
C ASN A 48 -8.02 19.03 12.15
N PHE A 49 -7.95 18.41 10.97
CA PHE A 49 -8.01 19.06 9.66
C PHE A 49 -9.23 18.63 8.84
N THR A 50 -10.45 18.94 9.30
CA THR A 50 -11.56 19.41 8.45
C THR A 50 -12.78 19.68 9.33
N SER A 51 -13.29 20.90 9.24
CA SER A 51 -14.45 21.41 10.00
C SER A 51 -15.77 20.82 9.48
N THR A 52 -15.92 19.50 9.47
CA THR A 52 -17.21 18.82 9.32
C THR A 52 -17.27 17.73 10.35
N ALA A 53 -17.96 18.01 11.45
CA ALA A 53 -18.17 17.09 12.56
C ALA A 53 -18.77 15.77 12.05
N VAL A 54 -17.92 14.74 11.92
CA VAL A 54 -18.38 13.36 11.84
C VAL A 54 -18.71 12.94 13.27
N HIS A 55 -20.00 12.91 13.60
CA HIS A 55 -20.48 12.29 14.82
C HIS A 55 -20.33 10.77 14.67
N ASN A 56 -19.15 10.25 15.03
CA ASN A 56 -18.95 8.81 15.19
C ASN A 56 -19.04 8.47 16.68
N ASP A 57 -20.13 7.80 17.06
CA ASP A 57 -20.37 7.26 18.42
C ASP A 57 -19.36 6.15 18.82
N SER A 58 -18.41 5.83 17.94
CA SER A 58 -17.34 4.85 18.13
C SER A 58 -15.99 5.46 18.55
N VAL A 59 -15.87 6.78 18.67
CA VAL A 59 -14.66 7.41 19.21
C VAL A 59 -14.78 7.46 20.74
N PRO A 60 -14.01 6.67 21.51
CA PRO A 60 -14.09 6.72 22.96
C PRO A 60 -13.74 8.12 23.45
N TYR A 61 -14.56 8.63 24.38
CA TYR A 61 -14.33 9.90 25.05
C TYR A 61 -12.93 9.88 25.69
N LEU A 62 -11.99 10.60 25.10
CA LEU A 62 -10.62 10.68 25.61
C LEU A 62 -10.66 11.37 26.98
N THR A 63 -10.34 10.63 28.04
CA THR A 63 -10.20 11.21 29.37
C THR A 63 -8.98 12.14 29.41
N SER A 64 -9.07 13.24 30.17
CA SER A 64 -8.01 14.25 30.32
C SER A 64 -6.61 13.68 30.62
N SER A 65 -6.54 12.50 31.25
CA SER A 65 -5.33 11.72 31.53
C SER A 65 -4.51 11.32 30.29
N LEU A 66 -5.15 11.12 29.14
CA LEU A 66 -4.50 10.73 27.89
C LEU A 66 -3.71 11.90 27.28
N TYR A 67 -4.12 13.15 27.51
CA TYR A 67 -3.42 14.33 27.00
C TYR A 67 -2.06 14.56 27.66
N THR A 68 -1.90 14.21 28.94
CA THR A 68 -0.66 14.50 29.68
C THR A 68 0.43 13.44 29.52
N SER A 69 0.08 12.29 28.94
CA SER A 69 0.94 11.10 28.95
C SER A 69 1.33 10.64 27.55
N ILE A 70 1.01 11.38 26.50
CA ILE A 70 1.24 10.97 25.10
C ILE A 70 2.03 12.07 24.38
N TRP A 71 3.08 11.67 23.64
CA TRP A 71 3.90 12.56 22.82
C TRP A 71 4.04 11.98 21.41
N LEU A 72 3.63 12.74 20.39
CA LEU A 72 3.96 12.48 18.98
C LEU A 72 5.16 13.35 18.54
N VAL A 73 6.30 12.72 18.22
CA VAL A 73 7.55 13.42 17.86
C VAL A 73 8.08 12.93 16.53
N MET A 74 8.52 13.84 15.66
CA MET A 74 9.32 13.47 14.50
C MET A 74 10.79 13.51 14.90
N SER A 75 11.47 12.37 14.79
CA SER A 75 12.91 12.27 15.01
C SER A 75 13.69 12.96 13.87
N PHE A 76 14.98 13.21 14.09
CA PHE A 76 15.86 13.84 13.09
C PHE A 76 16.01 13.01 11.79
N SER A 77 15.73 11.70 11.85
CA SER A 77 15.72 10.82 10.67
C SER A 77 14.41 10.90 9.87
N GLY A 78 13.43 11.70 10.32
CA GLY A 78 12.11 11.81 9.70
C GLY A 78 11.12 10.72 10.12
N GLN A 79 11.52 9.82 11.03
CA GLN A 79 10.63 8.81 11.61
C GLN A 79 9.73 9.46 12.66
N ILE A 80 8.43 9.31 12.51
CA ILE A 80 7.41 9.73 13.49
C ILE A 80 7.40 8.69 14.59
N GLN A 81 7.34 9.13 15.84
CA GLN A 81 7.36 8.28 17.02
C GLN A 81 6.21 8.71 17.93
N TYR A 82 5.43 7.73 18.34
CA TYR A 82 4.38 7.87 19.32
C TYR A 82 4.87 7.26 20.63
N ARG A 83 4.99 8.12 21.64
CA ARG A 83 5.56 7.80 22.94
C ARG A 83 4.52 8.01 24.02
N MET A 84 4.55 7.15 25.03
CA MET A 84 3.69 7.27 26.20
C MET A 84 4.54 7.36 27.46
N TRP A 85 4.12 8.20 28.39
CA TRP A 85 4.68 8.29 29.72
C TRP A 85 4.19 7.09 30.53
N ASP A 86 5.11 6.20 30.88
CA ASP A 86 4.79 4.97 31.58
C ASP A 86 4.80 5.12 33.12
N SER A 87 4.43 4.04 33.82
CA SER A 87 4.45 3.97 35.28
C SER A 87 5.85 4.09 35.89
N GLU A 88 6.89 3.84 35.10
CA GLU A 88 8.30 3.98 35.49
C GLU A 88 8.77 5.44 35.34
N LYS A 89 7.89 6.34 34.91
CA LYS A 89 8.17 7.76 34.65
C LYS A 89 9.21 7.94 33.55
N VAL A 90 9.12 7.12 32.51
CA VAL A 90 9.94 7.19 31.31
C VAL A 90 9.04 7.31 30.07
N TRP A 91 9.55 7.96 29.02
CA TRP A 91 8.90 8.00 27.71
C TRP A 91 9.15 6.70 26.95
N SER A 92 8.23 5.75 27.08
CA SER A 92 8.25 4.48 26.36
C SER A 92 7.77 4.67 24.92
N LEU A 93 8.51 4.09 23.96
CA LEU A 93 8.11 4.06 22.56
C LEU A 93 7.01 3.03 22.39
N ILE A 94 5.81 3.49 22.02
CA ILE A 94 4.68 2.62 21.77
C ILE A 94 4.68 2.20 20.30
N CYS A 95 4.93 3.16 19.40
CA CYS A 95 5.09 2.87 17.99
C CYS A 95 5.90 3.96 17.27
N ALA A 96 6.37 3.62 16.08
CA ALA A 96 7.06 4.55 15.18
C ALA A 96 6.61 4.29 13.74
N ASP A 97 6.86 5.21 12.82
CA ASP A 97 6.66 5.00 11.39
C ASP A 97 7.63 5.89 10.57
N PRO A 98 8.29 5.40 9.50
CA PRO A 98 8.30 4.02 9.02
C PRO A 98 8.88 3.04 10.06
N ARG A 99 8.21 1.91 10.27
CA ARG A 99 8.59 0.89 11.27
C ARG A 99 9.77 0.03 10.83
N ASP A 100 9.78 -0.30 9.56
CA ASP A 100 10.80 -1.11 8.92
C ASP A 100 11.12 -0.55 7.52
N ARG A 101 11.99 -1.25 6.78
CA ARG A 101 12.37 -0.82 5.43
C ARG A 101 11.20 -0.84 4.44
N CYS A 102 10.21 -1.71 4.62
CA CYS A 102 9.05 -1.80 3.72
C CYS A 102 7.97 -0.77 4.04
N SER A 103 7.98 -0.23 5.26
CA SER A 103 7.12 0.88 5.67
C SER A 103 7.57 2.20 5.03
N VAL A 104 8.79 2.27 4.47
CA VAL A 104 9.23 3.43 3.68
C VAL A 104 8.49 3.44 2.34
N TYR A 105 7.89 4.58 2.01
CA TYR A 105 7.16 4.74 0.75
C TYR A 105 8.02 4.31 -0.45
N ASN A 106 7.49 3.37 -1.24
CA ASN A 106 8.11 2.88 -2.48
C ASN A 106 9.56 2.37 -2.30
N ALA A 107 9.85 1.71 -1.17
CA ALA A 107 11.18 1.22 -0.81
C ALA A 107 11.91 0.41 -1.90
N CYS A 108 11.18 -0.38 -2.69
CA CYS A 108 11.73 -1.23 -3.75
C CYS A 108 11.55 -0.67 -5.17
N GLY A 109 11.10 0.58 -5.28
CA GLY A 109 10.83 1.23 -6.55
C GLY A 109 9.66 0.61 -7.35
N ASN A 110 9.49 1.08 -8.58
CA ASN A 110 8.41 0.64 -9.47
C ASN A 110 8.51 -0.87 -9.75
N PHE A 111 7.40 -1.60 -9.69
CA PHE A 111 7.33 -3.05 -9.94
C PHE A 111 8.31 -3.92 -9.11
N GLY A 112 8.89 -3.37 -8.03
CA GLY A 112 9.65 -4.10 -7.03
C GLY A 112 8.80 -4.32 -5.79
N SER A 113 8.66 -5.56 -5.33
CA SER A 113 7.94 -5.89 -4.10
C SER A 113 8.87 -5.93 -2.89
N CYS A 114 8.37 -5.40 -1.76
CA CYS A 114 9.07 -5.39 -0.49
C CYS A 114 8.53 -6.48 0.45
N ASN A 115 9.43 -7.23 1.07
CA ASN A 115 9.09 -8.15 2.16
C ASN A 115 10.20 -8.12 3.22
N SER A 116 9.92 -7.55 4.38
CA SER A 116 10.89 -7.38 5.48
C SER A 116 11.23 -8.69 6.19
N LYS A 117 10.48 -9.77 5.95
CA LYS A 117 10.71 -11.11 6.52
C LYS A 117 11.64 -11.96 5.64
N ASN A 118 11.85 -11.59 4.38
CA ASN A 118 12.69 -12.34 3.44
C ASN A 118 14.17 -11.97 3.59
N GLY A 119 15.06 -12.89 3.19
CA GLY A 119 16.51 -12.64 3.19
C GLY A 119 16.93 -11.52 2.22
N LEU A 120 16.21 -11.36 1.11
CA LEU A 120 16.30 -10.19 0.22
C LEU A 120 15.04 -9.36 0.41
N VAL A 121 15.22 -8.12 0.89
CA VAL A 121 14.11 -7.21 1.23
C VAL A 121 13.31 -6.82 -0.02
N CYS A 122 13.99 -6.61 -1.15
CA CYS A 122 13.38 -6.22 -2.41
C CYS A 122 13.60 -7.29 -3.49
N LYS A 123 12.55 -7.57 -4.26
CA LYS A 123 12.62 -8.40 -5.48
C LYS A 123 11.77 -7.79 -6.59
N CYS A 124 12.19 -7.93 -7.84
CA CYS A 124 11.33 -7.60 -8.96
C CYS A 124 10.20 -8.62 -9.09
N LEU A 125 9.02 -8.15 -9.50
CA LEU A 125 7.93 -9.05 -9.84
C LEU A 125 8.34 -10.01 -10.99
N PRO A 126 7.80 -11.23 -11.03
CA PRO A 126 7.90 -12.11 -12.20
C PRO A 126 7.56 -11.36 -13.50
N GLY A 127 8.42 -11.50 -14.52
CA GLY A 127 8.34 -10.74 -15.78
C GLY A 127 9.04 -9.38 -15.78
N PHE A 128 9.66 -9.00 -14.67
CA PHE A 128 10.43 -7.77 -14.54
C PHE A 128 11.89 -8.04 -14.18
N LYS A 129 12.76 -7.07 -14.43
CA LYS A 129 14.19 -7.09 -14.10
C LYS A 129 14.61 -5.75 -13.49
N PRO A 130 15.68 -5.68 -12.70
CA PRO A 130 16.15 -4.41 -12.15
C PRO A 130 16.45 -3.40 -13.26
N SER A 131 16.02 -2.16 -13.07
CA SER A 131 16.32 -1.07 -14.03
C SER A 131 17.81 -0.77 -14.10
N SER A 132 18.49 -0.84 -12.95
CA SER A 132 19.94 -0.77 -12.82
C SER A 132 20.44 -1.98 -12.02
N PRO A 133 20.93 -3.05 -12.68
CA PRO A 133 21.44 -4.24 -12.01
C PRO A 133 22.58 -3.93 -11.03
N ASP A 134 23.45 -2.98 -11.37
CA ASP A 134 24.57 -2.58 -10.51
C ASP A 134 24.05 -1.95 -9.21
N ASN A 135 23.14 -0.97 -9.29
CA ASN A 135 22.55 -0.36 -8.08
C ASN A 135 21.82 -1.40 -7.23
N TRP A 136 21.04 -2.26 -7.88
CA TRP A 136 20.26 -3.31 -7.22
C TRP A 136 21.15 -4.28 -6.43
N ASN A 137 22.28 -4.69 -7.01
CA ASN A 137 23.25 -5.57 -6.36
C ASN A 137 23.99 -4.89 -5.19
N HIS A 138 24.08 -3.56 -5.19
CA HIS A 138 24.62 -2.77 -4.09
C HIS A 138 23.56 -2.35 -3.05
N GLY A 139 22.31 -2.82 -3.19
CA GLY A 139 21.22 -2.54 -2.25
C GLY A 139 20.51 -1.20 -2.47
N ASP A 140 20.76 -0.52 -3.58
CA ASP A 140 19.98 0.63 -4.02
C ASP A 140 18.85 0.17 -4.95
N TYR A 141 17.65 0.06 -4.38
CA TYR A 141 16.44 -0.39 -5.07
C TYR A 141 15.60 0.78 -5.61
N SER A 142 16.05 2.03 -5.45
CA SER A 142 15.26 3.22 -5.79
C SER A 142 14.90 3.31 -7.27
N GLY A 143 15.73 2.74 -8.15
CA GLY A 143 15.47 2.65 -9.59
C GLY A 143 14.40 1.63 -9.98
N GLY A 144 13.94 0.79 -9.05
CA GLY A 144 12.90 -0.20 -9.27
C GLY A 144 13.24 -1.22 -10.35
N CYS A 145 12.19 -1.72 -10.97
CA CYS A 145 12.22 -2.77 -11.97
C CYS A 145 11.52 -2.32 -13.25
N THR A 146 12.01 -2.81 -14.38
CA THR A 146 11.43 -2.61 -15.71
C THR A 146 10.98 -3.94 -16.29
N ARG A 147 10.02 -3.90 -17.21
CA ARG A 147 9.54 -5.11 -17.88
C ARG A 147 10.64 -5.76 -18.71
N LYS A 148 10.58 -7.10 -18.79
CA LYS A 148 11.43 -7.87 -19.71
C LYS A 148 10.93 -7.78 -21.14
N SER A 149 9.61 -7.88 -21.32
CA SER A 149 8.94 -7.88 -22.62
C SER A 149 8.01 -6.67 -22.78
N THR A 150 7.81 -6.24 -24.02
CA THR A 150 6.80 -5.24 -24.40
C THR A 150 5.40 -5.82 -24.20
N LEU A 151 4.47 -4.96 -23.77
CA LEU A 151 3.06 -5.31 -23.69
C LEU A 151 2.34 -4.82 -24.94
N CYS A 152 1.18 -5.39 -25.23
CA CYS A 152 0.29 -4.90 -26.29
C CYS A 152 0.90 -4.94 -27.70
N ASP A 153 1.71 -5.96 -28.02
CA ASP A 153 2.24 -6.17 -29.37
C ASP A 153 1.15 -6.71 -30.31
N ASN A 154 0.39 -5.80 -30.95
CA ASN A 154 -0.65 -5.97 -31.99
C ASN A 154 -1.78 -7.00 -31.74
N ASN A 155 -1.71 -7.85 -30.72
CA ASN A 155 -2.71 -8.86 -30.37
C ASN A 155 -2.89 -8.92 -28.84
N ALA A 156 -4.13 -8.74 -28.36
CA ALA A 156 -4.46 -8.84 -26.92
C ALA A 156 -4.18 -10.23 -26.30
N GLU A 157 -3.91 -11.25 -27.13
CA GLU A 157 -3.54 -12.60 -26.72
C GLU A 157 -2.08 -12.72 -26.25
N SER A 158 -1.24 -11.70 -26.45
CA SER A 158 0.17 -11.71 -25.99
C SER A 158 0.33 -11.46 -24.49
N ASP A 159 -0.71 -10.94 -23.83
CA ASP A 159 -0.64 -10.43 -22.47
C ASP A 159 -1.54 -11.22 -21.53
N THR A 160 -1.13 -11.28 -20.28
CA THR A 160 -1.87 -11.93 -19.20
C THR A 160 -1.63 -11.19 -17.89
N PHE A 161 -2.16 -11.72 -16.79
CA PHE A 161 -2.02 -11.13 -15.47
C PHE A 161 -1.30 -12.08 -14.51
N LEU A 162 -0.36 -11.51 -13.78
CA LEU A 162 0.25 -12.10 -12.60
C LEU A 162 -0.63 -11.77 -11.39
N SER A 163 -1.17 -12.81 -10.75
CA SER A 163 -1.99 -12.67 -9.55
C SER A 163 -1.12 -12.66 -8.29
N LEU A 164 -1.08 -11.50 -7.62
CA LEU A 164 -0.34 -11.26 -6.39
C LEU A 164 -1.32 -11.07 -5.23
N LYS A 165 -1.23 -11.91 -4.20
CA LYS A 165 -2.17 -11.91 -3.07
C LYS A 165 -1.64 -11.07 -1.91
N MET A 166 -2.55 -10.51 -1.11
CA MET A 166 -2.24 -9.79 0.14
C MET A 166 -1.19 -8.68 -0.07
N MET A 167 -1.34 -7.90 -1.14
CA MET A 167 -0.39 -6.84 -1.50
C MET A 167 -0.84 -5.49 -0.95
N LYS A 168 0.08 -4.73 -0.34
CA LYS A 168 -0.01 -3.26 -0.33
C LYS A 168 0.34 -2.77 -1.74
N VAL A 169 -0.37 -1.77 -2.23
CA VAL A 169 -0.12 -1.14 -3.53
C VAL A 169 -0.43 0.34 -3.42
N GLY A 170 0.33 1.19 -4.13
CA GLY A 170 0.05 2.62 -4.19
C GLY A 170 -1.24 2.93 -4.95
N ASN A 171 -1.69 4.18 -4.89
CA ASN A 171 -2.99 4.57 -5.44
C ASN A 171 -3.23 4.20 -6.91
N PRO A 172 -4.44 3.74 -7.25
CA PRO A 172 -4.88 3.60 -8.63
C PRO A 172 -5.09 4.98 -9.28
N ASP A 173 -5.07 5.01 -10.62
CA ASP A 173 -5.31 6.22 -11.39
C ASP A 173 -6.80 6.36 -11.79
N SER A 174 -7.54 5.25 -11.83
CA SER A 174 -8.95 5.24 -12.22
C SER A 174 -9.75 4.11 -11.58
N GLN A 175 -11.08 4.26 -11.57
CA GLN A 175 -12.00 3.23 -11.09
C GLN A 175 -13.30 3.21 -11.90
N PHE A 176 -13.98 2.06 -11.90
CA PHE A 176 -15.34 1.93 -12.41
C PHE A 176 -16.11 0.79 -11.72
N ASN A 177 -17.43 0.79 -11.83
CA ASN A 177 -18.26 -0.31 -11.32
C ASN A 177 -18.20 -1.49 -12.30
N ALA A 178 -17.62 -2.60 -11.86
CA ALA A 178 -17.57 -3.83 -12.64
C ALA A 178 -18.57 -4.85 -12.10
N LYS A 179 -19.24 -5.57 -13.00
CA LYS A 179 -20.16 -6.66 -12.65
C LYS A 179 -19.43 -7.94 -12.26
N SER A 180 -18.18 -8.07 -12.66
CA SER A 180 -17.33 -9.23 -12.39
C SER A 180 -15.85 -8.90 -12.56
N GLU A 181 -14.97 -9.72 -11.99
CA GLU A 181 -13.52 -9.62 -12.22
C GLU A 181 -13.16 -9.77 -13.71
N VAL A 182 -13.95 -10.53 -14.47
CA VAL A 182 -13.74 -10.72 -15.91
C VAL A 182 -13.89 -9.38 -16.66
N GLU A 183 -14.81 -8.52 -16.23
CA GLU A 183 -15.00 -7.20 -16.83
C GLU A 183 -13.80 -6.28 -16.57
N CYS A 184 -13.26 -6.27 -15.34
CA CYS A 184 -11.97 -5.60 -15.03
C CYS A 184 -10.84 -6.07 -15.93
N ARG A 185 -10.71 -7.40 -16.07
CA ARG A 185 -9.66 -8.03 -16.86
C ARG A 185 -9.73 -7.60 -18.32
N VAL A 186 -10.92 -7.66 -18.91
CA VAL A 186 -11.14 -7.31 -20.33
C VAL A 186 -10.89 -5.82 -20.55
N GLU A 187 -11.40 -4.96 -19.68
CA GLU A 187 -11.19 -3.50 -19.78
C GLU A 187 -9.70 -3.16 -19.73
N CYS A 188 -8.96 -3.76 -18.79
CA CYS A 188 -7.52 -3.55 -18.69
C CYS A 188 -6.77 -4.10 -19.91
N LEU A 189 -7.13 -5.28 -20.44
CA LEU A 189 -6.47 -5.84 -21.63
C LEU A 189 -6.67 -4.96 -22.88
N ASN A 190 -7.88 -4.43 -23.06
CA ASN A 190 -8.23 -3.56 -24.19
C ASN A 190 -7.54 -2.19 -24.12
N ASN A 191 -7.07 -1.79 -22.94
CA ASN A 191 -6.32 -0.56 -22.76
C ASN A 191 -4.82 -0.83 -22.59
N CYS A 192 -4.03 -0.56 -23.62
CA CYS A 192 -2.58 -0.82 -23.60
C CYS A 192 -1.78 -0.02 -22.58
N VAL A 193 -2.32 1.08 -22.06
CA VAL A 193 -1.66 1.78 -20.95
C VAL A 193 -1.96 1.13 -19.60
N CYS A 194 -2.94 0.22 -19.51
CA CYS A 194 -3.24 -0.45 -18.25
C CYS A 194 -2.08 -1.33 -17.79
N GLN A 195 -1.62 -1.10 -16.56
CA GLN A 195 -0.48 -1.76 -15.93
C GLN A 195 -0.91 -2.83 -14.94
N ALA A 196 -2.02 -2.61 -14.22
CA ALA A 196 -2.58 -3.53 -13.24
C ALA A 196 -4.03 -3.19 -12.93
N TYR A 197 -4.75 -4.14 -12.31
CA TYR A 197 -6.06 -3.90 -11.72
C TYR A 197 -6.25 -4.63 -10.39
N VAL A 198 -7.22 -4.16 -9.61
CA VAL A 198 -7.78 -4.84 -8.42
C VAL A 198 -9.30 -4.89 -8.61
N TYR A 199 -9.89 -6.05 -8.35
CA TYR A 199 -11.33 -6.22 -8.31
C TYR A 199 -11.77 -6.44 -6.86
N GLU A 200 -12.66 -5.58 -6.39
CA GLU A 200 -13.17 -5.59 -5.02
C GLU A 200 -14.68 -5.88 -5.04
N GLU A 201 -15.04 -7.08 -4.59
CA GLU A 201 -16.43 -7.50 -4.48
C GLU A 201 -17.07 -6.92 -3.22
N VAL A 202 -18.18 -6.20 -3.39
CA VAL A 202 -18.94 -5.67 -2.25
C VAL A 202 -19.82 -6.79 -1.68
N GLU A 203 -19.46 -7.34 -0.52
CA GLU A 203 -20.29 -8.33 0.18
C GLU A 203 -21.56 -7.67 0.78
N ASN A 204 -22.63 -7.57 -0.01
CA ASN A 204 -23.95 -7.14 0.46
C ASN A 204 -24.63 -8.25 1.28
N LYS A 205 -24.22 -8.49 2.54
CA LYS A 205 -24.84 -9.51 3.40
C LYS A 205 -26.23 -9.16 3.94
N LYS A 206 -26.80 -7.97 3.71
CA LYS A 206 -28.03 -7.55 4.43
C LYS A 206 -29.14 -6.81 3.66
N THR A 207 -28.96 -6.41 2.41
CA THR A 207 -30.01 -5.67 1.69
C THR A 207 -29.96 -6.00 0.22
N GLY A 208 -31.07 -6.49 -0.34
CA GLY A 208 -31.21 -6.94 -1.73
C GLY A 208 -31.13 -5.82 -2.78
N GLY A 209 -30.12 -4.95 -2.68
CA GLY A 209 -29.75 -3.95 -3.69
C GLY A 209 -28.60 -4.45 -4.56
N SER A 210 -28.53 -3.96 -5.80
CA SER A 210 -27.49 -4.29 -6.78
C SER A 210 -26.08 -4.09 -6.18
N SER A 211 -25.36 -5.19 -6.01
CA SER A 211 -23.94 -5.19 -5.61
C SER A 211 -23.13 -4.65 -6.78
N ASN A 212 -22.65 -3.42 -6.67
CA ASN A 212 -21.70 -2.88 -7.64
C ASN A 212 -20.31 -3.10 -7.06
N SER A 213 -19.64 -4.15 -7.50
CA SER A 213 -18.23 -4.37 -7.22
C SER A 213 -17.39 -3.28 -7.89
N THR A 214 -16.30 -2.88 -7.25
CA THR A 214 -15.45 -1.81 -7.77
C THR A 214 -14.21 -2.39 -8.44
N CYS A 215 -13.90 -1.85 -9.61
CA CYS A 215 -12.67 -2.12 -10.34
C CYS A 215 -11.73 -0.93 -10.18
N TRP A 216 -10.53 -1.19 -9.70
CA TRP A 216 -9.46 -0.20 -9.57
C TRP A 216 -8.38 -0.48 -10.62
N ILE A 217 -7.95 0.54 -11.36
CA ILE A 217 -6.99 0.40 -12.46
C ILE A 217 -5.79 1.32 -12.24
N TRP A 218 -4.61 0.78 -12.55
CA TRP A 218 -3.36 1.50 -12.68
C TRP A 218 -3.02 1.66 -14.16
N SER A 219 -2.84 2.89 -14.61
CA SER A 219 -2.34 3.21 -15.96
C SER A 219 -0.87 3.63 -15.94
N GLN A 220 -0.33 3.93 -14.76
CA GLN A 220 1.09 4.20 -14.53
C GLN A 220 1.79 3.04 -13.84
N ASP A 221 3.12 3.11 -13.81
CA ASP A 221 3.96 2.13 -13.13
C ASP A 221 3.48 1.88 -11.70
N VAL A 222 3.34 0.61 -11.34
CA VAL A 222 2.82 0.22 -10.04
C VAL A 222 3.91 0.44 -8.98
N THR A 223 3.55 1.14 -7.91
CA THR A 223 4.47 1.57 -6.85
C THR A 223 4.01 1.10 -5.47
N ASN A 224 4.87 1.25 -4.47
CA ASN A 224 4.58 0.98 -3.05
C ASN A 224 4.11 -0.47 -2.78
N LEU A 225 4.74 -1.42 -3.48
CA LEU A 225 4.39 -2.84 -3.36
C LEU A 225 5.00 -3.45 -2.10
N GLN A 226 4.15 -4.01 -1.24
CA GLN A 226 4.56 -4.79 -0.07
C GLN A 226 3.81 -6.11 -0.03
N GLU A 227 4.53 -7.20 0.24
CA GLU A 227 3.96 -8.54 0.35
C GLU A 227 3.49 -8.85 1.77
N ASP A 228 2.58 -9.82 1.88
CA ASP A 228 2.03 -10.29 3.16
C ASP A 228 1.49 -9.14 4.03
N TYR A 229 0.90 -8.14 3.39
CA TYR A 229 0.36 -6.96 4.04
C TYR A 229 -1.01 -7.29 4.64
N ASP A 230 -1.20 -6.98 5.92
CA ASP A 230 -2.48 -7.15 6.58
C ASP A 230 -3.51 -6.16 5.99
N GLY A 231 -4.71 -6.64 5.68
CA GLY A 231 -5.67 -5.88 4.87
C GLY A 231 -5.25 -5.68 3.40
N GLY A 232 -4.21 -6.38 2.92
CA GLY A 232 -3.73 -6.29 1.55
C GLY A 232 -4.73 -6.81 0.50
N GLN A 233 -4.60 -6.31 -0.72
CA GLN A 233 -5.51 -6.58 -1.84
C GLN A 233 -4.94 -7.65 -2.79
N ASN A 234 -5.80 -8.30 -3.57
CA ASN A 234 -5.38 -9.22 -4.63
C ASN A 234 -5.11 -8.44 -5.92
N LEU A 235 -3.85 -8.05 -6.13
CA LEU A 235 -3.40 -7.25 -7.27
C LEU A 235 -3.14 -8.13 -8.50
N GLN A 236 -3.68 -7.72 -9.65
CA GLN A 236 -3.47 -8.36 -10.95
C GLN A 236 -2.56 -7.48 -11.80
N VAL A 237 -1.28 -7.85 -11.94
CA VAL A 237 -0.29 -7.07 -12.70
C VAL A 237 -0.16 -7.59 -14.13
N ARG A 238 -0.28 -6.70 -15.11
CA ARG A 238 -0.19 -7.06 -16.54
C ARG A 238 1.25 -7.38 -16.94
N VAL A 239 1.43 -8.54 -17.56
CA VAL A 239 2.72 -9.06 -18.04
C VAL A 239 2.56 -9.81 -19.37
N ALA A 240 3.63 -9.98 -20.12
CA ALA A 240 3.60 -10.79 -21.33
C ALA A 240 3.46 -12.28 -21.00
N VAL A 241 2.72 -13.03 -21.82
CA VAL A 241 2.55 -14.49 -21.67
C VAL A 241 3.90 -15.21 -21.71
N SER A 242 4.83 -14.74 -22.56
CA SER A 242 6.20 -15.27 -22.67
C SER A 242 6.98 -15.21 -21.35
N ASP A 243 6.67 -14.23 -20.50
CA ASP A 243 7.38 -14.01 -19.24
C ASP A 243 6.86 -14.89 -18.10
N ILE A 244 5.59 -15.36 -18.17
CA ILE A 244 5.01 -16.30 -17.21
C ILE A 244 5.26 -17.75 -17.62
N GLY A 245 5.17 -18.07 -18.92
CA GLY A 245 5.33 -19.44 -19.43
C GLY A 245 6.69 -20.07 -19.10
N MET A 246 7.71 -19.24 -18.86
CA MET A 246 9.05 -19.70 -18.47
C MET A 246 9.12 -20.29 -17.04
N PHE A 247 8.11 -20.05 -16.20
CA PHE A 247 8.00 -20.63 -14.84
C PHE A 247 7.28 -21.98 -14.77
N LEU A 248 6.63 -22.43 -15.85
CA LEU A 248 5.94 -23.74 -15.90
C LEU A 248 6.85 -24.88 -16.39
N PHE A 249 8.09 -24.58 -16.76
CA PHE A 249 9.07 -25.55 -17.29
C PHE A 249 10.35 -25.69 -16.44
N LEU A 250 10.37 -25.12 -15.23
CA LEU A 250 11.41 -25.31 -14.21
C LEU A 250 10.79 -25.89 -12.94
#